data_AF-A0A952RQ44-F1
#
_entry.id   AF-A0A952RQ44-F1
#
_cell.length_a   1.000
_cell.length_b   1.000
_cell.length_c   1.000
_cell.angle_alpha   90.00
_cell.angle_beta   90.00
_cell.angle_gamma   90.00
#
_symmetry.space_group_name_H-M   'P 1'
#
loop_
_entity.id
_entity.type
_entity.pdbx_description
1 polymer ?
#
loop_
_entity_poly.entity_id
_entity_poly.type
_entity_poly.pdbx_seq_one_letter_code
_entity_poly.pdbx_strand_id
1 'polypeptide(L)'
;MQNDAHSTEVSGRLLGIVRVVVGGHVCDLAVQSVPFDSDGQRAAGGFFVQGDQLGILVDDAATAAQVQAQIEAGTAEAVRHLSRKYLN
;
A
#
# COMPACT_ATOMS: atom_id res chain seq x y z
N MET A 1 16.87 6.48 -29.91
CA MET A 1 15.50 6.25 -29.42
C MET A 1 15.64 5.94 -27.94
N GLN A 2 15.52 6.97 -27.08
CA GLN A 2 15.57 6.83 -25.62
C GLN A 2 14.15 6.50 -25.14
N ASN A 3 13.99 5.35 -24.49
CA ASN A 3 12.77 5.01 -23.76
C ASN A 3 12.93 5.52 -22.33
N ASP A 4 12.50 6.76 -22.10
CA ASP A 4 12.33 7.32 -20.76
C ASP A 4 11.04 6.78 -20.15
N ALA A 5 11.08 5.54 -19.68
CA ALA A 5 10.09 5.04 -18.75
C ALA A 5 10.39 5.66 -17.37
N HIS A 6 9.92 6.89 -17.16
CA HIS A 6 9.72 7.46 -15.83
C HIS A 6 8.68 6.61 -15.09
N SER A 7 9.10 5.43 -14.65
CA SER A 7 8.41 4.69 -13.62
C SER A 7 8.85 5.37 -12.34
N THR A 8 7.95 6.05 -11.66
CA THR A 8 8.19 6.55 -10.31
C THR A 8 8.44 5.31 -9.45
N GLU A 9 9.71 4.90 -9.36
CA GLU A 9 10.15 3.71 -8.64
C GLU A 9 9.91 3.97 -7.16
N VAL A 10 8.71 3.62 -6.69
CA VAL A 10 8.55 3.24 -5.30
C VAL A 10 9.57 2.13 -5.10
N SER A 11 10.67 2.44 -4.40
CA SER A 11 11.83 1.55 -4.22
C SER A 11 11.49 0.40 -3.27
N GLY A 12 10.44 -0.34 -3.59
CA GLY A 12 9.89 -1.44 -2.81
C GLY A 12 9.63 -2.66 -3.68
N ARG A 13 9.71 -3.85 -3.07
CA ARG A 13 9.38 -5.12 -3.72
C ARG A 13 7.87 -5.31 -3.67
N LEU A 14 7.24 -5.53 -4.82
CA LEU A 14 5.83 -5.92 -4.86
C LEU A 14 5.66 -7.31 -4.22
N LEU A 15 4.89 -7.37 -3.13
CA LEU A 15 4.56 -8.63 -2.45
C LEU A 15 3.27 -9.25 -3.00
N GLY A 16 2.33 -8.41 -3.47
CA GLY A 16 1.06 -8.89 -3.99
C GLY A 16 0.05 -7.76 -4.17
N ILE A 17 -1.20 -8.15 -4.44
CA ILE A 17 -2.33 -7.25 -4.62
C ILE A 17 -3.43 -7.65 -3.63
N VAL A 18 -3.99 -6.67 -2.93
CA VAL A 18 -5.19 -6.83 -2.12
C VAL A 18 -6.37 -6.22 -2.87
N ARG A 19 -7.40 -7.03 -3.12
CA ARG A 19 -8.64 -6.55 -3.72
C ARG A 19 -9.63 -6.14 -2.63
N VAL A 20 -10.05 -4.88 -2.66
CA VAL A 20 -11.06 -4.32 -1.77
C VAL A 20 -12.31 -4.00 -2.57
N VAL A 21 -13.48 -4.41 -2.07
CA VAL A 21 -14.77 -4.14 -2.71
C VAL A 21 -15.62 -3.29 -1.77
N VAL A 22 -16.00 -2.09 -2.22
CA VAL A 22 -16.79 -1.13 -1.44
C VAL A 22 -17.90 -0.55 -2.32
N GLY A 23 -19.15 -0.69 -1.89
CA GLY A 23 -20.29 -0.11 -2.62
C GLY A 23 -20.46 -0.61 -4.06
N GLY A 24 -19.93 -1.80 -4.38
CA GLY A 24 -19.90 -2.33 -5.76
C GLY A 24 -18.68 -1.89 -6.59
N HIS A 25 -17.84 -1.00 -6.06
CA HIS A 25 -16.57 -0.62 -6.66
C HIS A 25 -15.46 -1.57 -6.21
N VAL A 26 -14.71 -2.09 -7.19
CA VAL A 26 -13.54 -2.93 -6.97
C VAL A 26 -12.28 -2.06 -7.06
N CYS A 27 -11.47 -2.06 -6.02
CA CYS A 27 -10.19 -1.38 -5.96
C CYS A 27 -9.08 -2.38 -5.67
N ASP A 28 -8.08 -2.42 -6.52
CA ASP A 28 -6.90 -3.26 -6.36
C ASP A 28 -5.77 -2.43 -5.74
N LEU A 29 -5.32 -2.81 -4.54
CA LEU A 29 -4.26 -2.14 -3.80
C LEU A 29 -2.96 -2.94 -3.92
N ALA A 30 -1.91 -2.30 -4.41
CA ALA A 30 -0.58 -2.91 -4.44
C ALA A 30 0.02 -2.97 -3.05
N VAL A 31 0.43 -4.16 -2.62
CA VAL A 31 1.19 -4.37 -1.39
C VAL A 31 2.67 -4.40 -1.75
N GLN A 32 3.42 -3.45 -1.22
CA GLN A 32 4.85 -3.31 -1.49
C GLN A 32 5.64 -3.37 -0.18
N SER A 33 6.67 -4.21 -0.12
CA SER A 33 7.65 -4.15 0.95
C SER A 33 8.69 -3.10 0.66
N VAL A 34 8.97 -2.25 1.63
CA VAL A 34 10.03 -1.25 1.55
C VAL A 34 10.94 -1.42 2.78
N PRO A 35 12.26 -1.29 2.62
CA PRO A 35 13.14 -1.27 3.78
C PRO A 35 12.85 0.01 4.57
N PHE A 36 12.34 -0.11 5.80
CA PHE A 36 12.22 1.04 6.67
C PHE A 36 13.60 1.35 7.27
N ASP A 37 14.15 2.50 6.89
CA ASP A 37 15.41 2.97 7.47
C ASP A 37 15.25 3.15 8.98
N SER A 38 16.17 2.58 9.75
CA SER A 38 16.11 2.53 11.21
C SER A 38 16.34 3.89 11.88
N ASP A 39 16.56 4.95 11.10
CA ASP A 39 16.80 6.34 11.55
C ASP A 39 15.52 7.07 12.05
N GLY A 40 14.48 6.31 12.42
CA GLY A 40 13.42 6.79 13.31
C GLY A 40 12.39 7.74 12.70
N GLN A 41 12.38 7.94 11.37
CA GLN A 41 11.51 8.93 10.72
C GLN A 41 10.58 8.40 9.62
N ARG A 42 10.53 7.09 9.30
CA ARG A 42 9.64 6.60 8.24
C ARG A 42 8.70 5.47 8.63
N ALA A 43 7.41 5.85 8.51
CA ALA A 43 6.20 5.08 8.33
C ALA A 43 6.17 3.69 8.99
N ALA A 44 5.43 3.60 10.10
CA ALA A 44 4.76 2.34 10.41
C ALA A 44 4.01 1.93 9.12
N GLY A 45 4.31 0.75 8.58
CA GLY A 45 3.65 0.23 7.38
C GLY A 45 2.13 0.38 7.46
N GLY A 46 1.48 0.52 6.31
CA GLY A 46 0.06 0.81 6.27
C GLY A 46 -0.42 1.28 4.91
N PHE A 47 -1.67 1.72 4.88
CA PHE A 47 -2.30 2.23 3.67
C PHE A 47 -1.76 3.59 3.30
N PHE A 48 -1.53 3.79 2.00
CA PHE A 48 -1.15 5.07 1.45
C PHE A 48 -2.01 5.43 0.24
N VAL A 49 -2.17 6.73 0.05
CA VAL A 49 -2.79 7.33 -1.12
C VAL A 49 -1.76 8.27 -1.74
N GLN A 50 -1.34 7.98 -2.97
CA GLN A 50 -0.43 8.84 -3.73
C GLN A 50 -1.11 9.21 -5.05
N GLY A 51 -1.67 10.42 -5.10
CA GLY A 51 -2.52 10.84 -6.23
C GLY A 51 -3.75 9.95 -6.33
N ASP A 52 -3.94 9.31 -7.48
CA ASP A 52 -5.01 8.33 -7.71
C ASP A 52 -4.60 6.89 -7.35
N GLN A 53 -3.35 6.66 -6.94
CA GLN A 53 -2.86 5.34 -6.59
C GLN A 53 -3.09 5.03 -5.12
N LEU A 54 -3.71 3.88 -4.87
CA LEU A 54 -3.96 3.32 -3.55
C LEU A 54 -3.03 2.12 -3.35
N GLY A 55 -2.42 2.00 -2.18
CA GLY A 55 -1.56 0.87 -1.89
C GLY A 55 -1.33 0.66 -0.42
N ILE A 56 -0.59 -0.40 -0.10
CA ILE A 56 -0.18 -0.75 1.25
C ILE A 56 1.34 -0.90 1.23
N LEU A 57 2.03 -0.18 2.10
CA LEU A 57 3.45 -0.37 2.37
C LEU A 57 3.62 -1.26 3.58
N VAL A 58 4.53 -2.22 3.48
CA VAL A 58 4.94 -3.05 4.61
C VAL A 58 6.44 -2.98 4.79
N ASP A 59 6.90 -3.29 5.99
CA ASP A 59 8.33 -3.39 6.27
C ASP A 59 8.91 -4.65 5.62
N ASP A 60 9.98 -4.51 4.86
CA ASP A 60 10.75 -5.64 4.32
C ASP A 60 11.53 -6.38 5.42
N ALA A 61 11.88 -5.70 6.51
CA ALA A 61 12.57 -6.29 7.66
C ALA A 61 11.61 -6.93 8.69
N ALA A 62 10.29 -6.74 8.53
CA ALA A 62 9.31 -7.32 9.45
C ALA A 62 9.17 -8.83 9.27
N THR A 63 8.85 -9.50 10.38
CA THR A 63 8.46 -10.91 10.33
C THR A 63 7.16 -11.08 9.54
N ALA A 64 6.93 -12.26 8.97
CA ALA A 64 5.70 -12.56 8.23
C ALA A 64 4.42 -12.24 9.02
N ALA A 65 4.42 -12.48 10.33
CA ALA A 65 3.29 -12.15 11.21
C ALA A 65 3.05 -10.62 11.31
N GLN A 66 4.12 -9.83 11.37
CA GLN A 66 4.04 -8.37 11.39
C GLN A 66 3.64 -7.82 10.02
N VAL A 67 4.17 -8.36 8.93
CA VAL A 67 3.75 -8.03 7.56
C VAL A 67 2.26 -8.27 7.39
N GLN A 68 1.77 -9.44 7.80
CA GLN A 68 0.34 -9.76 7.75
C GLN A 68 -0.51 -8.76 8.54
N ALA A 69 -0.10 -8.42 9.77
CA ALA A 69 -0.79 -7.43 10.59
C ALA A 69 -0.81 -6.03 9.94
N GLN A 70 0.28 -5.63 9.27
CA GLN A 70 0.36 -4.37 8.53
C GLN A 70 -0.55 -4.37 7.30
N ILE A 71 -0.63 -5.50 6.58
CA ILE A 71 -1.56 -5.67 5.45
C ILE A 71 -3.00 -5.56 5.93
N GLU A 72 -3.36 -6.22 7.03
CA GLU A 72 -4.70 -6.18 7.61
C GLU A 72 -5.07 -4.77 8.07
N ALA A 73 -4.17 -4.10 8.79
CA ALA A 73 -4.37 -2.72 9.21
C ALA A 73 -4.53 -1.76 8.02
N GLY A 74 -3.63 -1.86 7.01
CA GLY A 74 -3.72 -1.07 5.78
C GLY A 74 -5.00 -1.36 4.99
N THR A 75 -5.43 -2.61 4.92
CA THR A 75 -6.68 -2.97 4.25
C THR A 75 -7.88 -2.36 4.96
N ALA A 76 -7.92 -2.38 6.30
CA ALA A 76 -9.00 -1.76 7.06
C ALA A 76 -9.05 -0.22 6.85
N GLU A 77 -7.89 0.44 6.78
CA GLU A 77 -7.80 1.86 6.45
C GLU A 77 -8.25 2.16 5.02
N ALA A 78 -7.82 1.34 4.05
CA ALA A 78 -8.26 1.44 2.66
C ALA A 78 -9.78 1.34 2.55
N VAL A 79 -10.39 0.34 3.19
CA VAL A 79 -11.86 0.19 3.23
C VAL A 79 -12.51 1.45 3.79
N ARG A 80 -11.99 2.00 4.90
CA ARG A 80 -12.54 3.23 5.51
C ARG A 80 -12.39 4.45 4.60
N HIS A 81 -11.29 4.55 3.86
CA HIS A 81 -11.06 5.63 2.91
C HIS A 81 -12.00 5.50 1.71
N LEU A 82 -12.06 4.32 1.10
CA LEU A 82 -12.93 4.03 -0.05
C LEU A 82 -14.41 4.14 0.32
N SER A 83 -14.81 3.70 1.51
CA SER A 83 -16.19 3.85 2.00
C SER A 83 -16.58 5.32 2.10
N ARG A 84 -15.69 6.17 2.63
CA ARG A 84 -15.93 7.62 2.67
C ARG A 84 -15.94 8.26 1.28
N LYS A 85 -15.23 7.69 0.30
CA LYS A 85 -15.15 8.21 -1.07
C LYS A 85 -16.34 7.80 -1.95
N TYR A 86 -16.88 6.59 -1.75
CA TYR A 86 -17.91 6.01 -2.61
C TYR A 86 -19.31 5.95 -1.98
N LEU A 87 -19.43 6.03 -0.65
CA LEU A 87 -20.72 5.90 0.07
C LEU A 87 -21.18 7.18 0.76
N ASN A 88 -20.38 8.25 0.77
CA ASN A 88 -20.82 9.60 1.13
C ASN A 88 -21.03 10.43 -0.14
#